data_AF-A0A7X1PEL2-F1
#
_entry.id   AF-A0A7X1PEL2-F1
#
_cell.length_a   1.000
_cell.length_b   1.000
_cell.length_c   1.000
_cell.angle_alpha   90.00
_cell.angle_beta   90.00
_cell.angle_gamma   90.00
#
_symmetry.space_group_name_H-M   'P 1'
#
loop_
_entity.id
_entity.type
_entity.pdbx_description
1 polymer ?
#
loop_
_entity_poly.entity_id
_entity_poly.type
_entity_poly.pdbx_seq_one_letter_code
_entity_poly.pdbx_strand_id
1 'polypeptide(L)' 'MVRRSYLKLEWCIAVIEKPLRREVQADGRVQFWGMVEEMAERHPNLHGRALKVVTLSDGVTIHTAYPDRNFKVEENAD' A
#
# COMPACT_ATOMS: atom_id res chain seq x y z
N MET A 1 -15.63 21.73 0.69
CA MET A 1 -15.28 20.59 -0.19
C MET A 1 -14.33 19.67 0.59
N VAL A 2 -14.86 18.69 1.32
CA VAL A 2 -14.04 17.81 2.15
C VAL A 2 -13.41 16.76 1.23
N ARG A 3 -12.19 17.04 0.74
CA ARG A 3 -11.34 15.96 0.23
C ARG A 3 -10.97 15.12 1.44
N ARG A 4 -11.64 13.99 1.57
CA ARG A 4 -11.28 12.94 2.53
C ARG A 4 -9.98 12.28 2.06
N SER A 5 -8.89 13.05 2.03
CA SER A 5 -7.54 12.62 1.69
C SER A 5 -6.95 11.92 2.91
N TYR A 6 -7.55 10.81 3.33
CA TYR A 6 -7.00 10.02 4.43
C TYR A 6 -5.66 9.39 4.02
N LEU A 7 -5.41 9.26 2.70
CA LEU A 7 -4.14 8.81 2.14
C LEU A 7 -3.22 9.99 1.87
N LYS A 8 -2.11 10.07 2.60
CA LYS A 8 -1.01 10.97 2.26
C LYS A 8 -0.17 10.37 1.13
N LEU A 9 0.33 11.25 0.25
CA LEU A 9 1.27 10.84 -0.80
C LEU A 9 2.55 10.23 -0.19
N GLU A 10 2.99 10.76 0.95
CA GLU A 10 4.14 10.28 1.72
C GLU A 10 4.04 8.78 2.04
N TRP A 11 2.84 8.28 2.34
CA TRP A 11 2.62 6.86 2.58
C TRP A 11 2.81 6.03 1.32
N CYS A 12 2.31 6.53 0.19
CA CYS A 12 2.49 5.84 -1.08
C CYS A 12 3.97 5.79 -1.47
N ILE A 13 4.70 6.89 -1.26
CA ILE A 13 6.15 6.97 -1.51
C ILE A 13 6.88 5.99 -0.59
N ALA A 14 6.60 5.99 0.71
CA ALA A 14 7.23 5.08 1.67
C ALA A 14 7.01 3.60 1.29
N VAL A 15 5.81 3.24 0.82
CA VAL A 15 5.51 1.88 0.33
C VAL A 15 6.26 1.55 -0.96
N ILE A 16 6.47 2.51 -1.87
CA ILE A 16 7.24 2.29 -3.11
C ILE A 16 8.75 2.19 -2.80
N GLU A 17 9.27 3.02 -1.89
CA GLU A 17 10.68 3.02 -1.50
C GLU A 17 11.04 1.79 -0.66
N LYS A 18 10.16 1.37 0.24
CA LYS A 18 10.33 0.20 1.12
C LYS A 18 9.09 -0.69 1.12
N PRO A 19 8.80 -1.37 0.00
CA PRO A 19 7.70 -2.31 -0.05
C PRO A 19 8.03 -3.55 0.78
N LEU A 20 7.06 -4.01 1.56
CA LEU A 20 7.07 -5.34 2.17
C LEU A 20 6.90 -6.43 1.12
N ARG A 21 6.07 -6.17 0.10
CA ARG A 21 5.88 -7.06 -1.05
C ARG A 21 5.82 -6.25 -2.33
N ARG A 22 6.42 -6.77 -3.39
CA ARG A 22 6.35 -6.21 -4.74
C ARG A 22 5.95 -7.31 -5.70
N GLU A 23 4.94 -7.07 -6.52
CA GLU A 23 4.46 -8.02 -7.53
C GLU A 23 4.24 -7.28 -8.84
N VAL A 24 4.80 -7.80 -9.93
CA VAL A 24 4.64 -7.23 -11.27
C VAL A 24 3.61 -8.07 -12.01
N GLN A 25 2.57 -7.43 -12.52
CA GLN A 25 1.52 -8.08 -13.29
C GLN A 25 1.93 -8.23 -14.76
N ALA A 26 1.28 -9.16 -15.47
CA ALA A 26 1.52 -9.40 -16.90
C ALA A 26 1.21 -8.18 -17.80
N ASP A 27 0.33 -7.27 -17.35
CA ASP A 27 0.02 -5.99 -18.02
C ASP A 27 1.12 -4.92 -17.82
N GLY A 28 2.21 -5.25 -17.12
CA GLY A 28 3.31 -4.34 -16.81
C GLY A 28 3.11 -3.52 -15.52
N ARG A 29 1.89 -3.46 -14.98
CA ARG A 29 1.60 -2.74 -13.72
C ARG A 29 2.30 -3.37 -12.52
N VAL A 30 2.80 -2.56 -11.62
CA VAL A 30 3.47 -3.03 -10.39
C VAL A 30 2.59 -2.76 -9.18
N GLN A 31 2.44 -3.77 -8.33
CA GLN A 31 1.73 -3.68 -7.06
C GLN A 31 2.76 -3.72 -5.94
N PHE A 32 2.69 -2.73 -5.05
CA PHE A 32 3.50 -2.62 -3.86
C PHE A 32 2.61 -2.72 -2.64
N TRP A 33 3.04 -3.46 -1.63
CA TRP A 33 2.40 -3.52 -0.32
C TRP A 33 3.40 -3.05 0.72
N GLY A 34 2.98 -2.21 1.65
CA GLY A 34 3.81 -1.82 2.78
C GLY A 34 2.97 -1.39 3.97
N MET A 35 3.44 -1.67 5.19
CA MET A 35 2.75 -1.21 6.40
C MET A 35 3.10 0.24 6.68
N VAL A 36 2.09 1.01 7.06
CA VAL A 36 2.22 2.43 7.38
C VAL A 36 1.65 2.65 8.77
N GLU A 37 2.53 2.86 9.75
CA GLU A 37 2.15 3.04 11.15
C GLU A 37 1.22 4.25 11.33
N GLU A 38 1.54 5.38 10.66
CA GLU A 38 0.71 6.60 10.74
C GLU A 38 -0.73 6.37 10.22
N MET A 39 -0.91 5.45 9.26
CA MET A 39 -2.24 5.05 8.78
C MET A 39 -3.01 4.27 9.85
N ALA A 40 -2.34 3.36 10.54
CA ALA A 40 -2.90 2.59 11.65
C ALA A 40 -3.21 3.47 12.87
N GLU A 41 -2.39 4.47 13.15
CA GLU A 41 -2.62 5.44 14.23
C GLU A 41 -3.83 6.34 13.93
N ARG A 42 -3.91 6.89 12.71
CA ARG A 42 -5.03 7.75 12.29
C ARG A 42 -6.34 6.99 12.15
N HIS A 43 -6.26 5.72 11.79
CA HIS A 43 -7.41 4.85 11.65
C HIS A 43 -7.14 3.56 12.40
N PRO A 44 -7.49 3.48 13.70
CA PRO A 44 -7.28 2.27 14.50
C PRO A 44 -8.00 1.04 13.92
N ASN A 45 -9.10 1.26 13.18
CA ASN A 45 -9.76 0.20 12.42
C ASN A 45 -8.90 -0.39 11.29
N LEU A 46 -7.81 0.28 10.91
CA LEU A 46 -6.82 -0.14 9.92
C LEU A 46 -5.51 -0.66 10.55
N HIS A 47 -5.47 -0.84 11.87
CA HIS A 47 -4.30 -1.40 12.55
C HIS A 47 -3.97 -2.80 11.98
N GLY A 48 -2.69 -3.03 11.68
CA GLY A 48 -2.22 -4.28 11.05
C GLY A 48 -2.56 -4.43 9.56
N ARG A 49 -2.96 -3.35 8.86
CA ARG A 49 -3.25 -3.41 7.41
C ARG A 49 -2.10 -2.84 6.59
N ALA A 50 -1.73 -3.56 5.53
CA ALA A 50 -0.79 -3.04 4.55
C ALA A 50 -1.49 -2.07 3.58
N LEU A 51 -0.81 -0.97 3.25
CA LEU A 51 -1.20 -0.09 2.17
C LEU A 51 -0.76 -0.71 0.84
N LYS A 52 -1.71 -0.93 -0.07
CA LYS A 52 -1.44 -1.40 -1.42
C LYS A 52 -1.39 -0.23 -2.39
N VAL A 53 -0.28 -0.09 -3.09
CA VAL A 53 -0.02 0.95 -4.09
C VAL A 53 0.20 0.28 -5.43
N VAL A 54 -0.66 0.58 -6.40
CA VAL A 54 -0.55 0.11 -7.77
C VAL A 54 0.04 1.22 -8.61
N THR A 55 1.17 0.96 -9.26
CA THR A 55 1.80 1.86 -10.20
C THR A 55 1.68 1.33 -11.63
N LEU A 56 1.90 2.22 -12.60
CA LEU A 56 2.02 1.86 -14.02
C LEU A 56 3.33 1.10 -14.29
N SER A 57 3.57 0.76 -15.56
CA SER A 57 4.78 0.04 -16.00
C SER A 57 6.10 0.73 -15.68
N ASP A 58 6.08 2.03 -15.39
CA ASP A 58 7.27 2.81 -15.01
C ASP A 58 7.66 2.62 -13.54
N GLY A 59 6.83 1.94 -12.74
CA GLY A 59 7.12 1.67 -11.32
C GLY A 59 6.96 2.87 -10.38
N VAL A 60 6.92 4.11 -10.91
CA VAL A 60 6.83 5.35 -10.12
C VAL A 60 5.48 6.06 -10.25
N THR A 61 4.77 5.91 -11.38
CA THR A 61 3.49 6.59 -11.59
C THR A 61 2.39 5.84 -10.85
N ILE A 62 1.93 6.41 -9.73
CA ILE A 62 0.84 5.84 -8.92
C ILE A 62 -0.46 5.91 -9.72
N HIS A 63 -1.03 4.74 -10.01
CA HIS A 63 -2.35 4.62 -10.61
C HIS A 63 -3.43 4.67 -9.53
N THR A 64 -3.29 3.84 -8.48
CA THR A 64 -4.27 3.73 -7.38
C THR A 64 -3.59 3.30 -6.10
N ALA A 65 -3.99 3.84 -4.95
CA ALA A 65 -3.53 3.38 -3.63
C ALA A 65 -4.71 3.18 -2.66
N TYR A 66 -4.72 2.06 -1.94
CA TYR A 66 -5.77 1.73 -0.97
C TYR A 66 -5.28 0.81 0.14
N PRO A 67 -5.81 0.92 1.37
CA PRO A 67 -5.50 -0.02 2.44
C PRO A 67 -6.07 -1.39 2.10
N ASP A 68 -5.21 -2.39 2.01
CA ASP A 68 -5.60 -3.76 1.75
C ASP A 68 -6.04 -4.41 3.07
N ARG A 69 -7.34 -4.74 3.16
CA ARG A 69 -7.96 -5.28 4.37
C ARG A 69 -7.72 -6.76 4.55
N ASN A 70 -7.23 -7.43 3.51
CA ASN A 70 -7.07 -8.88 3.48
C ASN A 70 -5.61 -9.30 3.32
N PHE A 71 -4.68 -8.34 3.36
CA PHE A 71 -3.26 -8.62 3.42
C PHE A 71 -2.92 -9.19 4.80
N LYS A 72 -3.10 -10.51 4.92
CA LYS A 72 -2.41 -11.28 5.94
C LYS A 72 -0.94 -11.30 5.54
N VAL A 73 -0.08 -10.71 6.37
CA VAL A 73 1.29 -11.18 6.45
C VAL A 73 1.13 -12.65 6.79
N GLU A 74 1.40 -13.55 5.85
CA GLU A 74 1.43 -14.97 6.17
C GLU A 74 2.60 -15.16 7.13
N GLU A 75 2.32 -15.03 8.43
CA GLU A 75 3.11 -15.67 9.47
C GLU A 75 2.89 -17.18 9.27
N ASN A 76 3.91 -17.80 8.67
CA ASN A 76 4.11 -19.23 8.41
C ASN A 76 3.37 -20.21 9.34
N ALA A 77 3.11 -21.43 8.84
CA ALA A 77 3.52 -22.64 9.55
C ALA A 77 3.54 -23.85 8.61
N ASP A 78 4.73 -24.44 8.43
CA ASP A 78 5.10 -25.86 8.20
C ASP A 78 4.21 -26.75 7.30
#